data_AF-A0A437CY42-F1
#
_entry.id   AF-A0A437CY42-F1
#
_cell.length_a   1.000
_cell.length_b   1.000
_cell.length_c   1.000
_cell.angle_alpha   90.00
_cell.angle_beta   90.00
_cell.angle_gamma   90.00
#
_symmetry.space_group_name_H-M   'P 1'
#
loop_
_entity.id
_entity.type
_entity.pdbx_description
1 polymer ?
#
loop_
_entity_poly.entity_id
_entity_poly.type
_entity_poly.pdbx_seq_one_letter_code
_entity_poly.pdbx_strand_id
1 'polypeptide(L)'
;MASVGAVKRAAPRRVWTLLLALLVCAPPVDGCPHKCSCSGSHVDCQGLGLKTVPKGVPRNAERLDLNRNNITRITKVDFAGFKNLRILHLEDNQISVIERGAFQDLRLLERLRLNRNKLQFLPELLFQSNPKLGRV
;
A
#
# COMPACT_ATOMS: atom_id res chain seq x y z
N MET A 1 -48.15 52.37 23.61
CA MET A 1 -49.43 51.62 23.57
C MET A 1 -49.43 50.71 22.37
N ALA A 2 -49.73 49.43 22.60
CA ALA A 2 -50.21 48.37 21.69
C ALA A 2 -49.62 48.29 20.26
N SER A 3 -48.90 47.20 19.93
CA SER A 3 -49.46 45.98 19.28
C SER A 3 -49.71 46.23 17.79
N VAL A 4 -49.30 45.38 16.85
CA VAL A 4 -49.97 44.11 16.53
C VAL A 4 -49.10 43.39 15.50
N GLY A 5 -48.93 42.07 15.65
CA GLY A 5 -48.29 41.21 14.65
C GLY A 5 -49.25 40.67 13.58
N ALA A 6 -48.70 40.03 12.54
CA ALA A 6 -49.40 39.07 11.68
C ALA A 6 -48.35 38.11 11.07
N VAL A 7 -48.28 36.83 11.45
CA VAL A 7 -49.09 35.67 10.98
C VAL A 7 -48.68 35.12 9.60
N LYS A 8 -47.92 34.02 9.67
CA LYS A 8 -47.98 32.73 8.93
C LYS A 8 -48.40 32.72 7.44
N ARG A 9 -47.64 31.98 6.61
CA ARG A 9 -48.07 30.68 6.03
C ARG A 9 -46.96 29.96 5.25
N ALA A 10 -47.04 28.64 5.28
CA ALA A 10 -46.07 27.67 4.77
C ALA A 10 -46.44 27.11 3.38
N ALA A 11 -45.39 26.69 2.65
CA ALA A 11 -45.25 25.62 1.64
C ALA A 11 -46.13 25.60 0.37
N PRO A 12 -45.59 25.02 -0.72
CA PRO A 12 -46.00 23.64 -0.99
C PRO A 12 -44.85 22.70 -1.38
N ARG A 13 -45.09 21.40 -1.10
CA ARG A 13 -44.29 20.22 -1.47
C ARG A 13 -44.75 19.70 -2.83
N ARG A 14 -43.83 19.40 -3.75
CA ARG A 14 -43.93 18.37 -4.83
C ARG A 14 -42.48 17.94 -5.14
N VAL A 15 -41.95 16.86 -4.57
CA VAL A 15 -42.05 15.43 -4.97
C VAL A 15 -41.77 15.22 -6.46
N TRP A 16 -40.83 14.30 -6.74
CA TRP A 16 -40.40 13.70 -8.01
C TRP A 16 -39.22 14.37 -8.75
N THR A 17 -38.00 13.87 -8.50
CA THR A 17 -37.22 13.14 -9.52
C THR A 17 -35.96 12.52 -8.88
N LEU A 18 -35.97 11.20 -8.76
CA LEU A 18 -34.80 10.35 -8.59
C LEU A 18 -34.07 10.29 -9.95
N LEU A 19 -32.76 10.60 -10.01
CA LEU A 19 -31.78 9.95 -10.90
C LEU A 19 -30.36 10.52 -10.69
N LEU A 20 -29.43 9.61 -10.33
CA LEU A 20 -27.96 9.70 -10.40
C LEU A 20 -27.22 10.63 -9.42
N ALA A 21 -27.37 10.36 -8.12
CA ALA A 21 -26.27 10.56 -7.17
C ALA A 21 -25.44 9.25 -7.06
N LEU A 22 -24.70 8.92 -8.11
CA LEU A 22 -23.62 7.92 -8.07
C LEU A 22 -22.28 8.60 -8.35
N LEU A 23 -21.92 9.53 -7.48
CA LEU A 23 -20.53 9.82 -7.20
C LEU A 23 -20.38 9.59 -5.69
N VAL A 24 -20.40 8.30 -5.34
CA VAL A 24 -19.83 7.85 -4.08
C VAL A 24 -18.37 8.30 -4.15
N CYS A 25 -18.04 9.36 -3.41
CA CYS A 25 -16.66 9.64 -3.08
C CYS A 25 -16.15 8.38 -2.40
N ALA A 26 -15.31 7.60 -3.08
CA ALA A 26 -14.65 6.47 -2.48
C ALA A 26 -14.02 6.96 -1.16
N PRO A 27 -14.13 6.21 -0.06
CA PRO A 27 -13.51 6.60 1.19
C PRO A 27 -12.01 6.85 0.92
N PRO A 28 -11.39 7.84 1.57
CA PRO A 28 -9.94 8.01 1.48
C PRO A 28 -9.30 6.66 1.79
N VAL A 29 -8.44 6.19 0.88
CA VAL A 29 -7.67 4.97 1.12
C VAL A 29 -6.72 5.31 2.26
N ASP A 30 -7.13 5.01 3.48
CA ASP A 30 -6.30 5.19 4.66
C ASP A 30 -4.97 4.48 4.43
N GLY A 31 -3.88 5.25 4.42
CA GLY A 31 -2.53 4.69 4.51
C GLY A 31 -1.81 4.49 3.20
N CYS A 32 -1.89 5.40 2.22
CA CYS A 32 -0.76 5.54 1.29
C CYS A 32 0.36 6.35 1.97
N PRO A 33 1.62 5.88 2.00
CA PRO A 33 2.72 6.65 2.58
C PRO A 33 2.88 7.99 1.86
N HIS A 34 3.09 9.10 2.59
CA HIS A 34 3.20 10.45 2.03
C HIS A 34 4.24 10.63 0.91
N LYS A 35 5.24 9.77 0.83
CA LYS A 35 6.27 9.82 -0.21
C LYS A 35 5.95 8.96 -1.44
N CYS A 36 5.00 8.03 -1.32
CA CYS A 36 4.69 7.06 -2.34
C CYS A 36 3.39 7.43 -3.07
N SER A 37 3.20 6.85 -4.25
CA SER A 37 1.95 6.91 -4.99
C SER A 37 1.23 5.58 -4.90
N CYS A 38 -0.09 5.60 -4.70
CA CYS A 38 -0.89 4.37 -4.62
C CYS A 38 -2.02 4.43 -5.66
N SER A 39 -2.15 3.37 -6.45
CA SER A 39 -3.22 3.19 -7.44
C SER A 39 -3.80 1.79 -7.32
N GLY A 40 -5.01 1.68 -6.78
CA GLY A 40 -5.59 0.39 -6.41
C GLY A 40 -4.73 -0.35 -5.38
N SER A 41 -4.31 -1.58 -5.71
CA SER A 41 -3.41 -2.41 -4.89
C SER A 41 -1.93 -2.25 -5.25
N HIS A 42 -1.60 -1.35 -6.17
CA HIS A 42 -0.23 -1.03 -6.55
C HIS A 42 0.31 0.16 -5.75
N VAL A 43 1.47 -0.03 -5.13
CA VAL A 43 2.19 1.00 -4.36
C VAL A 43 3.54 1.26 -5.03
N ASP A 44 3.74 2.49 -5.48
CA ASP A 44 4.96 2.96 -6.12
C ASP A 44 5.75 3.88 -5.20
N CYS A 45 6.94 3.43 -4.81
CA CYS A 45 7.88 4.13 -3.93
C CYS A 45 9.28 4.22 -4.57
N GLN A 46 9.38 4.26 -5.90
CA GLN A 46 10.66 4.20 -6.63
C GLN A 46 11.46 5.50 -6.61
N GLY A 47 12.79 5.41 -6.51
CA GLY A 47 13.65 6.60 -6.75
C GLY A 47 13.57 7.69 -5.67
N LEU A 48 13.02 7.38 -4.50
CA LEU A 48 12.73 8.35 -3.45
C LEU A 48 13.86 8.50 -2.41
N GLY A 49 14.98 7.82 -2.63
CA GLY A 49 16.13 7.81 -1.71
C GLY A 49 15.81 7.19 -0.35
N LEU A 50 14.83 6.29 -0.28
CA LEU A 50 14.40 5.65 0.96
C LEU A 50 15.54 4.81 1.55
N LYS A 51 15.79 4.95 2.85
CA LYS A 51 16.82 4.18 3.57
C LYS A 51 16.29 2.88 4.17
N THR A 52 14.96 2.78 4.29
CA THR A 52 14.23 1.65 4.88
C THR A 52 12.90 1.49 4.14
N VAL A 53 12.24 0.35 4.32
CA VAL A 53 10.86 0.16 3.85
C VAL A 53 9.95 1.15 4.61
N PRO A 54 9.12 1.95 3.91
CA PRO A 54 8.32 2.98 4.56
C PRO A 54 7.20 2.35 5.40
N LYS A 55 7.02 2.87 6.62
CA LYS A 55 5.88 2.53 7.46
C LYS A 55 4.61 3.10 6.84
N GLY A 56 3.50 2.39 7.00
CA GLY A 56 2.20 2.81 6.48
C GLY A 56 1.99 2.47 5.01
N VAL A 57 2.70 1.51 4.44
CA VAL A 57 2.29 0.91 3.16
C VAL A 57 1.03 0.04 3.39
N PRO A 58 -0.02 0.15 2.55
CA PRO A 58 -1.25 -0.62 2.70
C PRO A 58 -1.01 -2.14 2.72
N ARG A 59 -1.62 -2.84 3.67
CA ARG A 59 -1.44 -4.30 3.83
C ARG A 59 -2.16 -5.14 2.78
N ASN A 60 -3.07 -4.53 2.03
CA ASN A 60 -3.74 -5.13 0.88
C ASN A 60 -2.96 -4.94 -0.44
N ALA A 61 -1.76 -4.36 -0.42
CA ALA A 61 -0.95 -4.18 -1.62
C ALA A 61 -0.62 -5.54 -2.28
N GLU A 62 -0.77 -5.60 -3.61
CA GLU A 62 -0.42 -6.76 -4.43
C GLU A 62 0.91 -6.55 -5.16
N ARG A 63 1.27 -5.30 -5.41
CA ARG A 63 2.54 -4.92 -6.04
C ARG A 63 3.16 -3.76 -5.30
N LEU A 64 4.41 -3.94 -4.87
CA LEU A 64 5.20 -2.93 -4.19
C LEU A 64 6.52 -2.68 -4.91
N ASP A 65 6.66 -1.47 -5.45
CA ASP A 65 7.86 -1.03 -6.15
C ASP A 65 8.73 -0.16 -5.22
N LEU A 66 9.85 -0.72 -4.75
CA LEU A 66 10.83 -0.08 -3.86
C LEU A 66 12.21 0.01 -4.53
N ASN A 67 12.30 -0.23 -5.83
CA ASN A 67 13.55 -0.19 -6.57
C ASN A 67 14.13 1.23 -6.68
N ARG A 68 15.44 1.31 -6.98
CA ARG A 68 16.19 2.58 -7.09
C ARG A 68 16.15 3.43 -5.81
N ASN A 69 16.25 2.77 -4.66
CA ASN A 69 16.32 3.44 -3.36
C ASN A 69 17.67 3.16 -2.67
N ASN A 70 17.81 3.58 -1.42
CA ASN A 70 19.00 3.40 -0.60
C ASN A 70 18.75 2.44 0.57
N ILE A 71 17.88 1.44 0.38
CA ILE A 71 17.54 0.48 1.43
C ILE A 71 18.75 -0.43 1.68
N THR A 72 19.14 -0.58 2.94
CA THR A 72 20.35 -1.32 3.32
C THR A 72 20.06 -2.65 4.03
N ARG A 73 18.90 -2.75 4.70
CA ARG A 73 18.49 -3.95 5.42
C ARG A 73 17.01 -4.19 5.23
N ILE A 74 16.64 -5.47 5.12
CA ILE A 74 15.25 -5.93 5.22
C ILE A 74 15.10 -6.70 6.53
N THR A 75 14.19 -6.23 7.37
CA THR A 75 13.90 -6.80 8.68
C THR A 75 12.68 -7.71 8.66
N LYS A 76 12.50 -8.50 9.72
CA LYS A 76 11.32 -9.35 9.86
C LYS A 76 9.99 -8.59 9.80
N VAL A 77 9.97 -7.31 10.21
CA VAL A 77 8.76 -6.51 10.34
C VAL A 77 8.39 -5.73 9.08
N ASP A 78 9.34 -5.52 8.17
CA ASP A 78 9.14 -4.64 7.00
C ASP A 78 8.02 -5.14 6.08
N PHE A 79 7.93 -6.46 5.91
CA PHE A 79 6.92 -7.12 5.08
C PHE A 79 5.93 -7.97 5.88
N ALA A 80 5.85 -7.75 7.20
CA ALA A 80 4.88 -8.44 8.05
C ALA A 80 3.45 -8.08 7.66
N GLY A 81 2.59 -9.10 7.52
CA GLY A 81 1.18 -8.95 7.19
C GLY A 81 0.84 -8.72 5.71
N PHE A 82 1.81 -8.67 4.80
CA PHE A 82 1.60 -8.51 3.35
C PHE A 82 1.17 -9.81 2.68
N LYS A 83 0.04 -10.37 3.11
CA LYS A 83 -0.45 -11.68 2.66
C LYS A 83 -0.86 -11.70 1.18
N ASN A 84 -1.21 -10.54 0.63
CA ASN A 84 -1.67 -10.38 -0.75
C ASN A 84 -0.55 -10.01 -1.73
N LEU A 85 0.67 -9.76 -1.25
CA LEU A 85 1.74 -9.27 -2.11
C LEU A 85 2.22 -10.36 -3.07
N ARG A 86 2.19 -10.05 -4.37
CA ARG A 86 2.57 -10.94 -5.47
C ARG A 86 3.88 -10.51 -6.11
N ILE A 87 4.10 -9.20 -6.21
CA ILE A 87 5.27 -8.62 -6.86
C ILE A 87 5.97 -7.67 -5.88
N LEU A 88 7.26 -7.93 -5.64
CA LEU A 88 8.12 -7.08 -4.83
C LEU A 88 9.39 -6.75 -5.61
N HIS A 89 9.58 -5.47 -5.90
CA HIS A 89 10.76 -4.95 -6.57
C HIS A 89 11.66 -4.21 -5.59
N LEU A 90 12.87 -4.73 -5.40
CA LEU A 90 13.91 -4.21 -4.51
C LEU A 90 15.25 -4.05 -5.25
N GLU A 91 15.25 -4.14 -6.58
CA GLU A 91 16.44 -3.96 -7.40
C GLU A 91 17.00 -2.53 -7.31
N ASP A 92 18.29 -2.38 -7.62
CA ASP A 92 18.98 -1.08 -7.54
C ASP A 92 18.85 -0.45 -6.13
N ASN A 93 19.13 -1.24 -5.09
CA ASN A 93 19.22 -0.79 -3.70
C ASN A 93 20.61 -1.10 -3.12
N GLN A 94 20.79 -0.96 -1.81
CA GLN A 94 22.05 -1.21 -1.12
C GLN A 94 21.91 -2.34 -0.08
N ILE A 95 20.98 -3.26 -0.29
CA ILE A 95 20.61 -4.28 0.70
C ILE A 95 21.80 -5.22 0.89
N SER A 96 22.35 -5.26 2.10
CA SER A 96 23.43 -6.18 2.47
C SER A 96 22.94 -7.31 3.36
N VAL A 97 21.81 -7.12 4.06
CA VAL A 97 21.25 -8.10 5.00
C VAL A 97 19.74 -8.22 4.80
N ILE A 98 19.26 -9.47 4.73
CA ILE A 98 17.84 -9.82 4.87
C ILE A 98 17.74 -10.69 6.13
N GLU A 99 16.87 -10.33 7.06
CA GLU A 99 16.67 -11.09 8.29
C GLU A 99 15.91 -12.40 8.05
N ARG A 100 16.17 -13.41 8.89
CA ARG A 100 15.42 -14.68 8.85
C ARG A 100 13.93 -14.40 9.07
N GLY A 101 13.10 -14.93 8.18
CA GLY A 101 11.64 -14.75 8.23
C GLY A 101 11.13 -13.42 7.67
N ALA A 102 11.98 -12.58 7.07
CA ALA A 102 11.56 -11.33 6.43
C ALA A 102 10.46 -11.50 5.37
N PHE A 103 10.42 -12.65 4.70
CA PHE A 103 9.42 -12.96 3.66
C PHE A 103 8.37 -14.00 4.11
N GLN A 104 8.30 -14.32 5.40
CA GLN A 104 7.46 -15.40 5.92
C GLN A 104 5.96 -15.22 5.61
N ASP A 105 5.48 -13.97 5.62
CA ASP A 105 4.07 -13.67 5.40
C ASP A 105 3.70 -13.49 3.91
N LEU A 106 4.70 -13.45 3.01
CA LEU A 106 4.51 -13.19 1.58
C LEU A 106 4.06 -14.47 0.83
N ARG A 107 2.96 -15.07 1.28
CA ARG A 107 2.50 -16.40 0.81
C ARG A 107 2.11 -16.45 -0.66
N LEU A 108 1.70 -15.30 -1.21
CA LEU A 108 1.30 -15.17 -2.61
C LEU A 108 2.41 -14.59 -3.50
N LEU A 109 3.63 -14.45 -2.99
CA LEU A 109 4.74 -13.86 -3.73
C LEU A 109 5.10 -14.71 -4.95
N GLU A 110 4.98 -14.13 -6.12
CA GLU A 110 5.24 -14.74 -7.42
C GLU A 110 6.54 -14.21 -8.03
N ARG A 111 6.87 -12.94 -7.75
CA ARG A 111 8.06 -12.28 -8.29
C ARG A 111 8.76 -11.44 -7.23
N LEU A 112 10.04 -11.74 -7.02
CA LEU A 112 10.94 -10.98 -6.18
C LEU A 112 12.17 -10.58 -7.01
N ARG A 113 12.48 -9.28 -7.05
CA ARG A 113 13.70 -8.78 -7.68
C ARG A 113 14.63 -8.19 -6.63
N LEU A 114 15.83 -8.74 -6.54
CA LEU A 114 16.89 -8.34 -5.62
C LEU A 114 18.22 -8.02 -6.33
N ASN A 115 18.24 -8.02 -7.67
CA ASN A 115 19.45 -7.74 -8.44
C ASN A 115 20.01 -6.35 -8.14
N ARG A 116 21.33 -6.19 -8.28
CA ARG A 116 22.05 -4.92 -8.01
C ARG A 116 21.82 -4.43 -6.57
N ASN A 117 22.04 -5.35 -5.63
CA ASN A 117 22.16 -5.10 -4.20
C ASN A 117 23.55 -5.54 -3.71
N LYS A 118 23.80 -5.45 -2.40
CA LYS A 118 25.08 -5.81 -1.76
C LYS A 118 24.98 -7.13 -0.97
N LEU A 119 24.06 -8.00 -1.37
CA LEU A 119 23.81 -9.28 -0.71
C LEU A 119 24.99 -10.23 -0.94
N GLN A 120 25.59 -10.70 0.14
CA GLN A 120 26.64 -11.72 0.10
C GLN A 120 26.09 -13.12 0.40
N PHE A 121 25.06 -13.19 1.25
CA PHE A 121 24.41 -14.41 1.68
C PHE A 121 22.92 -14.19 1.85
N LEU A 122 22.15 -15.26 1.69
CA LEU A 122 20.74 -15.30 2.04
C LEU A 122 20.57 -16.22 3.24
N PRO A 123 19.75 -15.86 4.24
CA PRO A 123 19.41 -16.78 5.33
C PRO A 123 18.88 -18.11 4.81
N GLU A 124 19.25 -19.20 5.47
CA GLU A 124 18.60 -20.48 5.25
C GLU A 124 17.09 -20.37 5.44
N LEU A 125 16.35 -21.09 4.59
CA LEU A 125 14.89 -21.15 4.61
C LEU A 125 14.20 -19.79 4.37
N LEU A 126 14.91 -18.78 3.85
CA LEU A 126 14.33 -17.47 3.56
C LEU A 126 13.04 -17.55 2.72
N PHE A 127 12.99 -18.49 1.77
CA PHE A 127 11.85 -18.69 0.85
C PHE A 127 10.95 -19.86 1.20
N GLN A 128 11.10 -20.47 2.39
CA GLN A 128 10.31 -21.64 2.82
C GLN A 128 8.80 -21.38 2.77
N SER A 129 8.35 -20.15 3.03
CA SER A 129 6.93 -19.78 3.12
C SER A 129 6.39 -19.12 1.84
N ASN A 130 7.15 -19.16 0.74
CA ASN A 130 6.78 -18.53 -0.54
C ASN A 130 6.59 -19.59 -1.64
N PRO A 131 5.57 -20.47 -1.55
CA PRO A 131 5.40 -21.60 -2.46
C PRO A 131 5.11 -21.19 -3.91
N LYS A 132 4.66 -19.95 -4.13
CA LYS A 132 4.38 -19.39 -5.47
C LYS A 132 5.60 -18.74 -6.12
N LEU A 133 6.71 -18.61 -5.40
CA LEU A 133 7.90 -17.95 -5.92
C LEU A 133 8.58 -18.86 -6.94
N GLY A 134 8.29 -18.62 -8.21
CA GLY A 134 8.82 -19.38 -9.33
C GLY A 134 10.22 -18.94 -9.72
N ARG A 135 11.02 -19.88 -10.23
CA ARG A 135 12.27 -19.59 -10.96
C ARG A 135 11.84 -19.08 -12.35
N VAL A 136 11.92 -17.78 -12.56
CA VAL A 136 11.79 -17.17 -13.90
C VAL A 136 13.19 -16.92 -14.45
#